data_AF-F0Y1D3-F1
#
_entry.id   AF-F0Y1D3-F1
#
_cell.length_a   1.000
_cell.length_b   1.000
_cell.length_c   1.000
_cell.angle_alpha   90.00
_cell.angle_beta   90.00
_cell.angle_gamma   90.00
#
_symmetry.space_group_name_H-M   'P 1'
#
loop_
_entity.id
_entity.type
_entity.pdbx_description
1 polymer ?
#
loop_
_entity_poly.entity_id
_entity_poly.type
_entity_poly.pdbx_seq_one_letter_code
_entity_poly.pdbx_strand_id
1 'polypeptide(L)'
;MRFEWACTALVAAVAWPYGGLRVVRAWRRVKGWDDDDALLDAALLTVTACLLAFLSPLPIMVASPDNYYVDVHRVAALVPAADAAWAVARSEDHAARRGGWLTDRHANYPTTDIAVSSMDNATRRALEAVAAGALPYLRDFYLGGDGGATLELRDLFVVKYDGDAQRRLRRHRDGCELSFGVALASSEAKPLLSRPFSTRFG
;
A
#
# COMPACT_ATOMS: atom_id res chain seq x y z
N MET A 1 2.29 -41.52 -41.62
CA MET A 1 3.23 -40.60 -40.95
C MET A 1 2.44 -39.83 -39.91
N ARG A 2 2.60 -40.18 -38.62
CA ARG A 2 1.96 -39.45 -37.52
C ARG A 2 2.91 -38.33 -37.10
N PHE A 3 2.43 -37.10 -37.07
CA PHE A 3 3.15 -35.97 -36.49
C PHE A 3 2.69 -35.86 -35.04
N GLU A 4 3.56 -36.20 -34.10
CA GLU A 4 3.31 -35.96 -32.69
C GLU A 4 3.79 -34.55 -32.33
N TRP A 5 2.93 -33.82 -31.62
CA TRP A 5 3.15 -32.44 -31.21
C TRP A 5 3.59 -32.45 -29.76
N ALA A 6 4.84 -32.09 -29.48
CA ALA A 6 5.28 -31.80 -28.13
C ALA A 6 5.31 -30.28 -27.92
N CYS A 7 4.55 -29.80 -26.94
CA CYS A 7 4.47 -28.38 -26.57
C CYS A 7 5.18 -28.17 -25.24
N THR A 8 6.38 -27.57 -25.24
CA THR A 8 7.01 -27.11 -23.99
C THR A 8 6.59 -25.68 -23.71
N ALA A 9 5.88 -25.46 -22.60
CA ALA A 9 5.59 -24.12 -22.11
C ALA A 9 6.74 -23.65 -21.22
N LEU A 10 7.50 -22.64 -21.66
CA LEU A 10 8.43 -21.93 -20.78
C LEU A 10 7.64 -20.85 -20.03
N VAL A 11 7.51 -20.99 -18.71
CA VAL A 11 6.96 -19.96 -17.82
C VAL A 11 8.14 -19.29 -17.13
N ALA A 12 8.64 -18.20 -17.70
CA ALA A 12 9.63 -17.37 -17.03
C ALA A 12 8.89 -16.27 -16.24
N ALA A 13 9.02 -16.30 -14.92
CA ALA A 13 8.61 -15.19 -14.05
C ALA A 13 9.79 -14.21 -13.97
N VAL A 14 9.72 -13.11 -14.73
CA VAL A 14 10.72 -12.04 -14.63
C VAL A 14 10.23 -11.06 -13.57
N ALA A 15 10.94 -11.01 -12.43
CA ALA A 15 10.70 -9.98 -11.43
C ALA A 15 11.26 -8.65 -11.96
N TRP A 16 10.36 -7.73 -12.33
CA TRP A 16 10.72 -6.37 -12.66
C TRP A 16 10.87 -5.54 -11.37
N PRO A 17 11.85 -4.62 -11.26
CA PRO A 17 12.12 -3.87 -10.03
C PRO A 17 10.97 -2.96 -9.54
N TYR A 18 9.83 -2.89 -10.24
CA TYR A 18 8.71 -2.00 -9.90
C TYR A 18 7.34 -2.70 -9.96
N GLY A 19 7.21 -3.86 -9.30
CA GLY A 19 5.93 -4.24 -8.71
C GLY A 19 4.88 -4.94 -9.60
N GLY A 20 5.28 -5.90 -10.44
CA GLY A 20 4.31 -6.80 -11.06
C GLY A 20 4.93 -8.08 -11.61
N LEU A 21 4.33 -9.24 -11.29
CA LEU A 21 4.71 -10.53 -11.88
C LEU A 21 4.01 -10.65 -13.23
N ARG A 22 4.75 -10.56 -14.35
CA ARG A 22 4.21 -10.89 -15.67
C ARG A 22 4.65 -12.30 -16.06
N VAL A 23 3.68 -13.16 -16.34
CA VAL A 23 3.93 -14.48 -16.90
C VAL A 23 4.06 -14.35 -18.42
N VAL A 24 5.28 -14.46 -18.92
CA VAL A 24 5.52 -14.52 -20.38
C VAL A 24 5.50 -15.98 -20.79
N ARG A 25 4.53 -16.36 -21.64
CA ARG A 25 4.53 -17.66 -22.32
C ARG A 25 5.31 -17.55 -23.62
N ALA A 26 6.53 -18.09 -23.64
CA ALA A 26 7.29 -18.23 -24.87
C ALA A 26 7.04 -19.61 -25.48
N TRP A 27 6.65 -19.64 -26.76
CA TRP A 27 6.49 -20.87 -27.54
C TRP A 27 7.67 -20.97 -28.49
N ARG A 28 8.51 -22.00 -28.35
CA ARG A 28 9.57 -22.28 -29.33
C ARG A 28 9.24 -23.57 -30.07
N ARG A 29 9.16 -23.49 -31.39
CA ARG A 29 9.05 -24.66 -32.26
C ARG A 29 10.46 -25.22 -32.49
N VAL A 30 10.76 -26.38 -31.92
CA VAL A 30 12.04 -27.08 -32.16
C VAL A 30 11.76 -28.26 -33.07
N LYS A 31 12.56 -28.43 -34.12
CA LYS A 31 12.39 -29.48 -35.13
C LYS A 31 13.51 -30.50 -34.94
N GLY A 32 13.16 -31.77 -34.73
CA GLY A 32 14.12 -32.88 -34.52
C GLY A 32 14.36 -33.21 -33.04
N TRP A 33 13.28 -33.34 -32.27
CA TRP A 33 13.34 -33.61 -30.83
C TRP A 33 13.28 -35.12 -30.61
N ASP A 34 14.36 -35.73 -30.10
CA ASP A 34 14.39 -37.13 -29.67
C ASP A 34 13.88 -37.24 -28.22
N ASP A 35 13.10 -38.29 -27.93
CA ASP A 35 12.32 -38.43 -26.70
C ASP A 35 13.19 -38.53 -25.42
N ASP A 36 14.44 -38.96 -25.54
CA ASP A 36 15.36 -39.15 -24.40
C ASP A 36 15.85 -37.82 -23.80
N ASP A 37 15.91 -36.74 -24.59
CA ASP A 37 16.32 -35.41 -24.13
C ASP A 37 15.16 -34.64 -23.47
N ALA A 38 13.91 -35.00 -23.78
CA ALA A 38 12.72 -34.32 -23.28
C ALA A 38 12.54 -34.49 -21.75
N LEU A 39 12.88 -35.66 -21.23
CA LEU A 39 12.83 -35.95 -19.78
C LEU A 39 13.92 -35.20 -19.02
N LEU A 40 15.13 -35.13 -19.59
CA LEU A 40 16.25 -34.43 -18.97
C LEU A 40 16.02 -32.92 -18.94
N ASP A 41 15.53 -32.35 -20.04
CA ASP A 41 15.20 -30.92 -20.12
C ASP A 41 14.03 -30.54 -19.23
N ALA A 42 12.98 -31.38 -19.16
CA ALA A 42 11.87 -31.16 -18.22
C ALA A 42 12.36 -31.21 -16.76
N ALA A 43 13.22 -32.16 -16.42
CA ALA A 43 13.81 -32.25 -15.08
C ALA A 43 14.69 -31.03 -14.76
N LEU A 44 15.52 -30.57 -15.69
CA LEU A 44 16.34 -29.36 -15.54
C LEU A 44 15.49 -28.10 -15.36
N LEU A 45 14.38 -27.98 -16.11
CA LEU A 45 13.44 -26.87 -15.98
C LEU A 45 12.73 -26.89 -14.63
N THR A 46 12.28 -28.05 -14.16
CA THR A 46 11.66 -28.20 -12.84
C THR A 46 12.66 -27.89 -11.72
N VAL A 47 13.88 -28.42 -11.79
CA VAL A 47 14.93 -28.13 -10.80
C VAL A 47 15.28 -26.64 -10.80
N THR A 48 15.40 -26.02 -11.97
CA THR A 48 15.67 -24.56 -12.09
C THR A 48 14.52 -23.74 -11.49
N ALA A 49 13.26 -24.09 -11.77
CA ALA A 49 12.10 -23.42 -11.20
C ALA A 49 12.03 -23.59 -9.66
N CYS A 50 12.31 -24.79 -9.15
CA CYS A 50 12.37 -25.06 -7.71
C CYS A 50 13.52 -24.29 -7.04
N LEU A 51 14.70 -24.24 -7.64
CA LEU A 51 15.84 -23.49 -7.13
C LEU A 51 15.57 -21.98 -7.17
N LEU A 52 14.95 -21.44 -8.21
CA LEU A 52 14.53 -20.04 -8.23
C LEU A 52 13.47 -19.75 -7.17
N ALA A 53 12.53 -20.66 -6.91
CA ALA A 53 11.57 -20.50 -5.82
C ALA A 53 12.22 -20.54 -4.44
N PHE A 54 13.23 -21.41 -4.22
CA PHE A 54 13.92 -21.57 -2.94
C PHE A 54 15.03 -20.53 -2.68
N LEU A 55 15.73 -20.08 -3.73
CA LEU A 55 16.82 -19.12 -3.67
C LEU A 55 16.35 -17.69 -3.92
N SER A 56 15.16 -17.48 -4.49
CA SER A 56 14.57 -16.14 -4.47
C SER A 56 14.29 -15.77 -3.01
N PRO A 57 14.70 -14.59 -2.54
CA PRO A 57 14.37 -14.12 -1.20
C PRO A 57 12.87 -13.82 -1.03
N LEU A 58 12.05 -14.02 -2.07
CA LEU A 58 10.63 -13.67 -2.09
C LEU A 58 9.79 -14.41 -1.02
N PRO A 59 9.93 -15.73 -0.78
CA PRO A 59 9.15 -16.39 0.28
C PRO A 59 9.56 -15.91 1.68
N ILE A 60 10.85 -15.61 1.88
CA ILE A 60 11.39 -15.14 3.16
C ILE A 60 10.98 -13.68 3.42
N MET A 61 10.90 -12.85 2.37
CA MET A 61 10.39 -11.49 2.46
C MET A 61 8.86 -11.45 2.65
N VAL A 62 8.10 -12.40 2.11
CA VAL A 62 6.63 -12.40 2.29
C VAL A 62 6.21 -12.95 3.67
N ALA A 63 7.05 -13.73 4.35
CA ALA A 63 6.68 -14.47 5.56
C ALA A 63 7.21 -13.90 6.89
N SER A 64 8.08 -12.88 6.89
CA SER A 64 8.45 -12.23 8.16
C SER A 64 7.34 -11.26 8.58
N PRO A 65 6.69 -11.44 9.75
CA PRO A 65 5.78 -10.44 10.31
C PRO A 65 6.48 -9.09 10.57
N ASP A 66 7.81 -9.09 10.48
CA ASP A 66 8.67 -7.93 10.64
C ASP A 66 9.24 -7.38 9.32
N ASN A 67 8.68 -7.74 8.15
CA ASN A 67 9.12 -7.14 6.89
C ASN A 67 8.55 -5.71 6.74
N TYR A 68 9.13 -4.79 7.51
CA TYR A 68 8.76 -3.38 7.63
C TYR A 68 9.54 -2.52 6.64
N TYR A 69 9.12 -2.48 5.37
CA TYR A 69 9.40 -1.28 4.56
C TYR A 69 8.31 -0.26 4.87
N VAL A 70 8.50 0.50 5.96
CA VAL A 70 7.71 1.70 6.21
C VAL A 70 8.53 2.87 5.69
N ASP A 71 8.26 3.27 4.45
CA ASP A 71 8.75 4.57 3.96
C ASP A 71 7.70 5.63 4.32
N VAL A 72 8.15 6.72 4.95
CA VAL A 72 7.29 7.83 5.36
C VAL A 72 7.68 9.05 4.57
N HIS A 73 6.87 9.37 3.57
CA HIS A 73 7.05 10.58 2.78
C HIS A 73 6.24 11.71 3.39
N ARG A 74 6.93 12.78 3.79
CA ARG A 74 6.29 14.03 4.22
C ARG A 74 6.25 15.00 3.05
N VAL A 75 5.04 15.31 2.60
CA VAL A 75 4.82 16.36 1.60
C VAL A 75 4.43 17.64 2.33
N ALA A 76 5.09 18.74 2.00
CA ALA A 76 4.77 20.03 2.60
C ALA A 76 3.46 20.58 2.05
N ALA A 77 2.61 21.10 2.95
CA ALA A 77 1.49 21.99 2.65
C ALA A 77 0.44 21.46 1.66
N LEU A 78 -0.06 20.23 1.85
CA LEU A 78 -1.24 19.74 1.11
C LEU A 78 -2.50 20.59 1.41
N VAL A 79 -2.58 21.17 2.61
CA VAL A 79 -3.76 21.90 3.10
C VAL A 79 -3.31 23.21 3.75
N PRO A 80 -3.88 24.37 3.34
CA PRO A 80 -3.68 25.64 4.03
C PRO A 80 -4.06 25.59 5.52
N ALA A 81 -3.38 26.34 6.38
CA ALA A 81 -3.63 26.34 7.82
C ALA A 81 -5.09 26.74 8.18
N ALA A 82 -5.69 27.65 7.41
CA ALA A 82 -7.08 28.05 7.60
C ALA A 82 -8.06 26.90 7.32
N ASP A 83 -7.80 26.11 6.27
CA ASP A 83 -8.64 24.96 5.90
C ASP A 83 -8.50 23.83 6.92
N ALA A 84 -7.29 23.64 7.46
CA ALA A 84 -7.02 22.70 8.53
C ALA A 84 -7.79 23.07 9.83
N ALA A 85 -7.73 24.35 10.24
CA ALA A 85 -8.47 24.85 11.39
C ALA A 85 -9.99 24.75 11.18
N TRP A 86 -10.46 25.04 9.97
CA TRP A 86 -11.87 24.86 9.59
C TRP A 86 -12.31 23.39 9.70
N ALA A 87 -11.49 22.45 9.23
CA ALA A 87 -11.78 21.01 9.31
C ALA A 87 -11.89 20.54 10.77
N VAL A 88 -11.01 21.02 11.65
CA VAL A 88 -11.06 20.75 13.10
C VAL A 88 -12.37 21.28 13.68
N ALA A 89 -12.70 22.56 13.44
CA ALA A 89 -13.92 23.17 13.98
C ALA A 89 -15.18 22.41 13.55
N ARG A 90 -15.28 22.03 12.26
CA ARG A 90 -16.44 21.26 11.76
C ARG A 90 -16.52 19.86 12.32
N SER A 91 -15.39 19.23 12.61
CA SER A 91 -15.34 17.91 13.24
C SER A 91 -15.82 17.98 14.70
N GLU A 92 -15.38 18.99 15.45
CA GLU A 92 -15.85 19.23 16.83
C GLU A 92 -17.35 19.57 16.87
N ASP A 93 -17.83 20.44 15.97
CA ASP A 93 -19.26 20.76 15.83
C ASP A 93 -20.10 19.52 15.48
N HIS A 94 -19.55 18.62 14.66
CA HIS A 94 -20.19 17.36 14.32
C HIS A 94 -20.29 16.44 15.55
N ALA A 95 -19.18 16.25 16.26
CA ALA A 95 -19.12 15.45 17.48
C ALA A 95 -20.13 15.96 18.52
N ALA A 96 -20.14 17.26 18.81
CA ALA A 96 -21.02 17.88 19.79
C ALA A 96 -22.51 17.62 19.47
N ARG A 97 -22.91 17.71 18.20
CA ARG A 97 -24.28 17.44 17.76
C ARG A 97 -24.68 15.97 17.78
N ARG A 98 -23.71 15.04 17.79
CA ARG A 98 -23.92 13.59 17.74
C ARG A 98 -23.71 12.90 19.09
N GLY A 99 -23.45 13.67 20.15
CA GLY A 99 -23.22 13.14 21.50
C GLY A 99 -21.77 12.80 21.81
N GLY A 100 -20.82 13.21 20.96
CA GLY A 100 -19.39 13.05 21.18
C GLY A 100 -18.65 12.44 19.99
N TRP A 101 -17.35 12.22 20.19
CA TRP A 101 -16.48 11.46 19.28
C TRP A 101 -16.73 9.96 19.45
N LEU A 102 -16.66 9.20 18.35
CA LEU A 102 -16.79 7.74 18.42
C LEU A 102 -15.46 7.13 18.84
N THR A 103 -15.47 6.02 19.59
CA THR A 103 -14.23 5.39 20.11
C THR A 103 -14.09 3.92 19.72
N ASP A 104 -15.06 3.34 19.01
CA ASP A 104 -15.18 1.90 18.76
C ASP A 104 -15.55 1.58 17.30
N ARG A 105 -15.33 2.53 16.37
CA ARG A 105 -15.62 2.32 14.94
C ARG A 105 -14.82 1.16 14.33
N HIS A 106 -13.61 0.90 14.83
CA HIS A 106 -12.73 -0.18 14.38
C HIS A 106 -12.47 -1.17 15.52
N ALA A 107 -12.76 -2.45 15.30
CA ALA A 107 -12.67 -3.48 16.34
C ALA A 107 -11.23 -3.76 16.81
N ASN A 108 -10.26 -3.82 15.88
CA ASN A 108 -8.90 -4.25 16.20
C ASN A 108 -8.00 -3.09 16.67
N TYR A 109 -8.21 -1.90 16.11
CA TYR A 109 -7.39 -0.72 16.36
C TYR A 109 -8.32 0.51 16.51
N PRO A 110 -9.10 0.57 17.59
CA PRO A 110 -10.07 1.64 17.80
C PRO A 110 -9.39 3.01 17.88
N THR A 111 -10.03 3.98 17.23
CA THR A 111 -9.66 5.38 17.21
C THR A 111 -10.79 6.25 17.71
N THR A 112 -10.44 7.37 18.34
CA THR A 112 -11.34 8.47 18.69
C THR A 112 -11.54 9.27 17.41
N ASP A 113 -12.58 8.95 16.65
CA ASP A 113 -12.72 9.43 15.29
C ASP A 113 -14.16 9.76 14.87
N ILE A 114 -14.26 10.36 13.69
CA ILE A 114 -15.52 10.62 12.99
C ILE A 114 -15.30 10.22 11.53
N ALA A 115 -16.16 9.34 11.03
CA ALA A 115 -16.21 9.03 9.60
C ALA A 115 -16.66 10.27 8.82
N VAL A 116 -15.90 10.67 7.79
CA VAL A 116 -16.26 11.83 6.96
C VAL A 116 -17.60 11.62 6.24
N SER A 117 -17.95 10.36 5.94
CA SER A 117 -19.24 9.98 5.37
C SER A 117 -20.44 10.26 6.29
N SER A 118 -20.27 10.37 7.62
CA SER A 118 -21.36 10.70 8.55
C SER A 118 -21.59 12.20 8.71
N MET A 119 -20.67 13.05 8.23
CA MET A 119 -20.74 14.50 8.33
C MET A 119 -21.79 15.10 7.38
N ASP A 120 -22.14 16.38 7.59
CA ASP A 120 -23.01 17.09 6.66
C ASP A 120 -22.38 17.18 5.26
N ASN A 121 -23.22 17.32 4.23
CA ASN A 121 -22.79 17.21 2.83
C ASN A 121 -21.68 18.21 2.47
N ALA A 122 -21.77 19.46 2.97
CA ALA A 122 -20.79 20.49 2.68
C ALA A 122 -19.44 20.15 3.31
N THR A 123 -19.44 19.77 4.59
CA THR A 123 -18.22 19.35 5.30
C THR A 123 -17.60 18.11 4.65
N ARG A 124 -18.42 17.10 4.36
CA ARG A 124 -18.00 15.86 3.72
C ARG A 124 -17.30 16.12 2.38
N ARG A 125 -17.92 16.90 1.49
CA ARG A 125 -17.37 17.22 0.16
C ARG A 125 -16.04 17.97 0.25
N ALA A 126 -15.91 18.90 1.19
CA ALA A 126 -14.66 19.65 1.35
C ALA A 126 -13.51 18.73 1.78
N LEU A 127 -13.75 17.83 2.75
CA LEU A 127 -12.74 16.87 3.21
C LEU A 127 -12.42 15.82 2.15
N GLU A 128 -13.43 15.34 1.41
CA GLU A 128 -13.23 14.46 0.24
C GLU A 128 -12.39 15.15 -0.84
N ALA A 129 -12.56 16.44 -1.09
CA ALA A 129 -11.76 17.19 -2.06
C ALA A 129 -10.30 17.32 -1.63
N VAL A 130 -10.04 17.58 -0.34
CA VAL A 130 -8.69 17.57 0.24
C VAL A 130 -8.04 16.21 0.07
N ALA A 131 -8.75 15.14 0.42
CA ALA A 131 -8.28 13.77 0.28
C ALA A 131 -8.00 13.41 -1.20
N ALA A 132 -8.88 13.80 -2.11
CA ALA A 132 -8.71 13.59 -3.55
C ALA A 132 -7.48 14.31 -4.11
N GLY A 133 -7.11 15.45 -3.53
CA GLY A 133 -5.87 16.17 -3.87
C GLY A 133 -4.59 15.38 -3.59
N ALA A 134 -4.62 14.38 -2.69
CA ALA A 134 -3.47 13.53 -2.40
C ALA A 134 -3.29 12.41 -3.44
N LEU A 135 -4.37 11.99 -4.12
CA LEU A 135 -4.36 10.82 -5.01
C LEU A 135 -3.38 10.95 -6.18
N PRO A 136 -3.25 12.09 -6.88
CA PRO A 136 -2.26 12.24 -7.94
C PRO A 136 -0.83 12.02 -7.44
N TYR A 137 -0.48 12.53 -6.25
CA TYR A 137 0.85 12.34 -5.67
C TYR A 137 1.11 10.87 -5.34
N LEU A 138 0.15 10.19 -4.73
CA LEU A 138 0.27 8.77 -4.40
C LEU A 138 0.42 7.92 -5.67
N ARG A 139 -0.37 8.23 -6.70
CA ARG A 139 -0.29 7.55 -8.00
C ARG A 139 1.06 7.78 -8.67
N ASP A 140 1.49 9.02 -8.77
CA ASP A 140 2.73 9.36 -9.48
C ASP A 140 3.94 8.78 -8.75
N PHE A 141 3.94 8.82 -7.41
CA PHE A 141 5.04 8.33 -6.59
C PHE A 141 5.13 6.80 -6.53
N TYR A 142 4.01 6.10 -6.29
CA TYR A 142 4.03 4.65 -6.06
C TYR A 142 3.68 3.82 -7.28
N LEU A 143 2.91 4.37 -8.22
CA LEU A 143 2.39 3.63 -9.38
C LEU A 143 3.03 4.05 -10.70
N GLY A 144 4.01 4.96 -10.66
CA GLY A 144 4.70 5.45 -11.85
C GLY A 144 3.83 6.31 -12.77
N GLY A 145 2.78 6.93 -12.23
CA GLY A 145 1.91 7.85 -12.96
C GLY A 145 0.72 7.17 -13.64
N ASP A 146 0.55 7.42 -14.93
CA ASP A 146 -0.60 7.07 -15.77
C ASP A 146 -0.65 5.59 -16.22
N GLY A 147 0.07 4.70 -15.51
CA GLY A 147 0.24 3.27 -15.82
C GLY A 147 -1.02 2.38 -15.79
N GLY A 148 -2.22 2.96 -15.89
CA GLY A 148 -3.50 2.25 -15.98
C GLY A 148 -4.09 1.81 -14.64
N ALA A 149 -3.40 2.04 -13.53
CA ALA A 149 -3.92 1.80 -12.19
C ALA A 149 -4.73 3.01 -11.69
N THR A 150 -5.90 2.76 -11.12
CA THR A 150 -6.76 3.77 -10.49
C THR A 150 -6.66 3.66 -8.97
N LEU A 151 -6.63 4.82 -8.30
CA LEU A 151 -6.72 4.90 -6.84
C LEU A 151 -8.10 5.44 -6.46
N GLU A 152 -8.74 4.80 -5.49
CA GLU A 152 -10.04 5.19 -4.97
C GLU A 152 -9.97 5.34 -3.44
N LEU A 153 -10.71 6.31 -2.90
CA LEU A 153 -10.80 6.50 -1.45
C LEU A 153 -11.72 5.44 -0.86
N ARG A 154 -11.15 4.54 -0.04
CA ARG A 154 -11.91 3.48 0.63
C ARG A 154 -12.51 3.90 1.97
N ASP A 155 -11.72 4.57 2.80
CA ASP A 155 -12.16 5.11 4.10
C ASP A 155 -11.54 6.50 4.30
N LEU A 156 -12.31 7.40 4.88
CA LEU A 156 -11.89 8.77 5.17
C LEU A 156 -12.52 9.20 6.50
N PHE A 157 -11.68 9.60 7.44
CA PHE A 157 -12.10 9.93 8.79
C PHE A 157 -11.15 10.94 9.41
N VAL A 158 -11.65 11.69 10.39
CA VAL A 158 -10.87 12.61 11.21
C VAL A 158 -10.61 11.93 12.54
N VAL A 159 -9.33 11.82 12.92
CA VAL A 159 -8.93 11.26 14.22
C VAL A 159 -8.55 12.39 15.16
N LYS A 160 -9.00 12.27 16.42
CA LYS A 160 -8.58 13.14 17.50
C LYS A 160 -7.65 12.39 18.44
N TYR A 161 -6.48 12.99 18.68
CA TYR A 161 -5.60 12.58 19.76
C TYR A 161 -5.59 13.65 20.84
N ASP A 162 -5.75 13.22 22.08
CA ASP A 162 -5.89 14.10 23.24
C ASP A 162 -5.04 13.57 24.41
N GLY A 163 -4.55 14.47 25.25
CA GLY A 163 -3.79 14.15 26.46
C GLY A 163 -4.64 13.40 27.49
N ASP A 164 -5.94 13.59 27.57
CA ASP A 164 -6.79 12.96 28.58
C ASP A 164 -7.58 11.76 28.04
N ALA A 165 -7.58 11.58 26.71
CA ALA A 165 -8.21 10.44 26.05
C ALA A 165 -7.18 9.61 25.26
N GLN A 166 -7.41 9.37 23.96
CA GLN A 166 -6.50 8.60 23.14
C GLN A 166 -5.24 9.41 22.79
N ARG A 167 -4.09 9.05 23.37
CA ARG A 167 -2.80 9.72 23.12
C ARG A 167 -2.02 9.17 21.93
N ARG A 168 -2.28 7.93 21.55
CA ARG A 168 -1.53 7.20 20.52
C ARG A 168 -2.36 6.07 19.95
N LEU A 169 -1.99 5.65 18.75
CA LEU A 169 -2.44 4.40 18.15
C LEU A 169 -1.29 3.39 18.20
N ARG A 170 -1.60 2.12 18.50
CA ARG A 170 -0.59 1.06 18.48
C ARG A 170 -0.10 0.84 17.05
N ARG A 171 1.12 0.33 16.90
CA ARG A 171 1.63 -0.07 15.57
C ARG A 171 0.69 -1.13 14.98
N HIS A 172 0.31 -0.95 13.72
CA HIS A 172 -0.58 -1.83 12.99
C HIS A 172 -0.38 -1.65 11.48
N ARG A 173 -1.06 -2.49 10.71
CA ARG A 173 -1.19 -2.37 9.26
C ARG A 173 -2.65 -2.05 8.94
N ASP A 174 -2.84 -1.07 8.07
CA ASP A 174 -4.17 -0.73 7.56
C ASP A 174 -4.69 -1.81 6.62
N GLY A 175 -6.01 -1.88 6.49
CA GLY A 175 -6.68 -2.81 5.58
C GLY A 175 -6.63 -2.41 4.10
N CYS A 176 -5.84 -1.39 3.73
CA CYS A 176 -5.70 -0.85 2.38
C CYS A 176 -4.26 -1.00 1.84
N GLU A 177 -4.11 -0.85 0.53
CA GLU A 177 -2.85 -0.91 -0.20
C GLU A 177 -1.96 0.31 0.11
N LEU A 178 -2.58 1.48 0.21
CA LEU A 178 -1.94 2.76 0.53
C LEU A 178 -2.79 3.51 1.56
N SER A 179 -2.16 4.09 2.57
CA SER A 179 -2.79 5.05 3.48
C SER A 179 -2.02 6.37 3.50
N PHE A 180 -2.72 7.46 3.76
CA PHE A 180 -2.12 8.78 3.93
C PHE A 180 -2.78 9.49 5.11
N GLY A 181 -2.02 10.38 5.76
CA GLY A 181 -2.49 11.20 6.87
C GLY A 181 -2.24 12.67 6.59
N VAL A 182 -3.20 13.50 6.94
CA VAL A 182 -3.09 14.97 6.87
C VAL A 182 -3.11 15.53 8.27
N ALA A 183 -2.05 16.24 8.66
CA ALA A 183 -2.03 16.93 9.94
C ALA A 183 -2.96 18.15 9.87
N LEU A 184 -4.04 18.14 10.66
CA LEU A 184 -5.03 19.22 10.72
C LEU A 184 -4.75 20.25 11.83
N ALA A 185 -3.89 19.91 12.78
CA ALA A 185 -3.43 20.81 13.82
C ALA A 185 -1.92 20.66 13.97
N SER A 186 -1.24 21.76 14.27
CA SER A 186 0.15 21.71 14.71
C SER A 186 0.17 21.19 16.14
N SER A 187 0.75 20.01 16.37
CA SER A 187 1.50 19.87 17.63
C SER A 187 2.67 20.83 17.52
N GLU A 188 3.01 21.60 18.56
CA GLU A 188 4.33 22.22 18.60
C GLU A 188 5.33 21.10 18.32
N ALA A 189 5.96 21.17 17.15
CA ALA A 189 6.73 20.07 16.62
C ALA A 189 7.95 19.92 17.52
N LYS A 190 7.92 18.94 18.43
CA LYS A 190 9.15 18.41 19.00
C LYS A 190 9.97 17.99 17.77
N PRO A 191 11.14 18.59 17.50
CA PRO A 191 11.91 18.22 16.32
C PRO A 191 12.15 16.72 16.43
N LEU A 192 11.57 15.96 15.49
CA LEU A 192 11.88 14.55 15.38
C LEU A 192 13.39 14.51 15.20
N LEU A 193 14.08 13.92 16.18
CA LEU A 193 15.51 13.66 16.11
C LEU A 193 15.78 13.12 14.71
N SER A 194 16.53 13.90 13.93
CA SER A 194 17.08 13.51 12.64
C SER A 194 18.04 12.36 12.89
N ARG A 195 17.49 11.16 13.09
CA ARG A 195 18.29 9.96 12.97
C ARG A 195 18.60 9.84 11.48
N PRO A 196 19.87 9.94 11.07
CA PRO A 196 20.23 9.72 9.69
C PRO A 196 19.75 8.33 9.28
N PHE A 197 19.19 8.27 8.08
CA PHE A 197 18.85 7.05 7.38
C PHE A 197 20.06 6.11 7.42
N SER A 198 19.97 5.03 8.20
CA SER A 198 21.02 4.03 8.30
C SER A 198 20.72 2.91 7.31
N THR A 199 21.29 3.02 6.11
CA THR A 199 21.45 1.89 5.17
C THR A 199 22.60 1.01 5.64
N ARG A 200 22.40 0.27 6.72
CA ARG A 200 23.27 -0.88 7.02
C ARG A 200 22.40 -2.11 7.19
N PHE A 201 22.23 -2.79 6.06
CA PHE A 201 21.95 -4.21 6.04
C PHE A 201 23.25 -4.92 6.43
N GLY A 202 23.20 -5.66 7.53
CA GLY A 202 24.16 -6.68 7.91
C GLY A 202 23.49 -8.04 7.83
#